data_AF-A0A3M1MB74-F1
#
_entry.id   AF-A0A3M1MB74-F1
#
_cell.length_a   1.000
_cell.length_b   1.000
_cell.length_c   1.000
_cell.angle_alpha   90.00
_cell.angle_beta   90.00
_cell.angle_gamma   90.00
#
_symmetry.space_group_name_H-M   'P 1'
#
loop_
_entity.id
_entity.type
_entity.pdbx_description
1 polymer ?
#
loop_
_entity_poly.entity_id
_entity_poly.type
_entity_poly.pdbx_seq_one_letter_code
_entity_poly.pdbx_strand_id
1 'polypeptide(L)'
;MVGRFVESHPGWEPIRLPELERWEVPGHSGCYRVWPHLDPAAGGFAAALRCPSPADRWADRAVARSPIEKAPRTSRMRRGSRSAPGIGGLANPPAVPWGAWKDGDWLWFQRGDTLMVAPRASAEWETLRFSAMSVARKRGPDWQPSYGCGRAAQSLLDSYPMLELATDQAVSYVRGDSIPVSSRAAGWYIVHWQGRRLGWAKAAGGRLRNHFPKGLRQECPR
;
A
#
# COMPACT_ATOMS: atom_id res chain seq x y z
N MET A 1 21.29 10.11 -25.47
CA MET A 1 19.83 10.10 -25.21
C MET A 1 19.43 11.31 -24.36
N VAL A 2 20.02 11.49 -23.18
CA VAL A 2 19.72 12.63 -22.29
C VAL A 2 19.99 13.99 -22.94
N GLY A 3 21.14 14.17 -23.61
CA GLY A 3 21.45 15.42 -24.33
C GLY A 3 20.37 15.79 -25.36
N ARG A 4 20.03 14.86 -26.25
CA ARG A 4 18.93 15.03 -27.22
C ARG A 4 17.58 15.33 -26.54
N PHE A 5 17.28 14.73 -25.39
CA PHE A 5 16.05 15.01 -24.66
C PHE A 5 16.02 16.46 -24.17
N VAL A 6 17.10 16.94 -23.54
CA VAL A 6 17.21 18.32 -23.04
C VAL A 6 17.14 19.32 -24.19
N GLU A 7 17.83 19.05 -25.30
CA GLU A 7 17.77 19.88 -26.52
C GLU A 7 16.35 19.97 -27.10
N SER A 8 15.59 18.86 -27.09
CA SER A 8 14.24 18.80 -27.65
C SER A 8 13.13 19.24 -26.69
N HIS A 9 13.44 19.42 -25.39
CA HIS A 9 12.47 19.79 -24.36
C HIS A 9 12.95 21.03 -23.59
N PRO A 10 12.81 22.24 -24.18
CA PRO A 10 13.22 23.48 -23.55
C PRO A 10 12.73 23.60 -22.11
N GLY A 11 13.64 24.06 -21.26
CA GLY A 11 13.44 24.26 -19.84
C GLY A 11 13.80 23.07 -18.96
N TRP A 12 13.84 21.82 -19.45
CA TRP A 12 14.36 20.72 -18.62
C TRP A 12 15.86 20.90 -18.37
N GLU A 13 16.28 20.87 -17.12
CA GLU A 13 17.68 21.11 -16.73
C GLU A 13 18.24 19.90 -15.97
N PRO A 14 19.45 19.42 -16.31
CA PRO A 14 20.12 18.42 -15.49
C PRO A 14 20.38 18.92 -14.07
N ILE A 15 20.11 18.07 -13.08
CA ILE A 15 20.40 18.37 -11.67
C ILE A 15 21.45 17.41 -11.12
N ARG A 16 22.43 17.99 -10.44
CA ARG A 16 23.46 17.25 -9.72
C ARG A 16 22.89 16.80 -8.38
N LEU A 17 23.13 15.53 -8.04
CA LEU A 17 22.77 14.88 -6.79
C LEU A 17 24.09 14.59 -6.06
N PRO A 18 24.45 15.36 -5.02
CA PRO A 18 25.73 15.21 -4.32
C PRO A 18 25.98 13.79 -3.82
N GLU A 19 24.94 13.13 -3.31
CA GLU A 19 24.95 11.73 -2.88
C GLU A 19 25.38 10.72 -3.96
N LEU A 20 25.35 11.10 -5.25
CA LEU A 20 25.74 10.25 -6.38
C LEU A 20 27.01 10.71 -7.09
N GLU A 21 27.73 11.70 -6.56
CA GLU A 21 28.91 12.31 -7.19
C GLU A 21 29.96 11.28 -7.66
N ARG A 22 30.17 10.21 -6.88
CA ARG A 22 31.09 9.12 -7.23
C ARG A 22 30.81 8.50 -8.60
N TRP A 23 29.55 8.42 -9.00
CA TRP A 23 29.12 7.79 -10.25
C TRP A 23 28.84 8.80 -11.35
N GLU A 24 29.07 10.09 -11.12
CA GLU A 24 28.80 11.12 -12.10
C GLU A 24 29.65 10.92 -13.36
N VAL A 25 29.00 11.01 -14.53
CA VAL A 25 29.67 10.81 -15.81
C VAL A 25 30.43 12.10 -16.15
N PRO A 26 31.76 12.03 -16.36
CA PRO A 26 32.55 13.20 -16.76
C PRO A 26 31.97 13.87 -18.01
N GLY A 27 31.82 15.20 -17.96
CA GLY A 27 31.26 16.00 -19.06
C GLY A 27 29.74 15.93 -19.21
N HIS A 28 29.04 15.17 -18.35
CA HIS A 28 27.59 15.02 -18.39
C HIS A 28 26.98 15.19 -17.00
N SER A 29 26.89 16.46 -16.56
CA SER A 29 26.27 16.83 -15.28
C SER A 29 24.87 16.22 -15.12
N GLY A 30 24.58 15.71 -13.93
CA GLY A 30 23.29 15.06 -13.62
C GLY A 30 23.08 13.70 -14.27
N CYS A 31 24.09 13.13 -14.93
CA CYS A 31 24.10 11.75 -15.43
C CYS A 31 25.04 10.89 -14.59
N TYR A 32 24.60 9.68 -14.25
CA TYR A 32 25.33 8.76 -13.38
C TYR A 32 25.45 7.39 -14.03
N ARG A 33 26.62 6.76 -13.88
CA ARG A 33 26.88 5.43 -14.42
C ARG A 33 27.60 4.55 -13.41
N VAL A 34 27.05 3.36 -13.25
CA VAL A 34 27.63 2.27 -12.46
C VAL A 34 28.21 1.27 -13.43
N TRP A 35 29.44 0.82 -13.18
CA TRP A 35 30.18 -0.06 -14.09
C TRP A 35 30.44 -1.42 -13.44
N PRO A 36 30.13 -2.55 -14.12
CA PRO A 36 30.33 -3.88 -13.52
C PRO A 36 31.76 -4.20 -13.09
N HIS A 37 32.75 -3.56 -13.70
CA HIS A 37 34.17 -3.76 -13.42
C HIS A 37 34.74 -2.78 -12.37
N LEU A 38 33.98 -1.76 -11.96
CA LEU A 38 34.39 -0.78 -10.94
C LEU A 38 33.48 -0.80 -9.70
N ASP A 39 32.26 -1.29 -9.86
CA ASP A 39 31.23 -1.30 -8.83
C ASP A 39 30.65 -2.71 -8.69
N PRO A 40 30.30 -3.14 -7.46
CA PRO A 40 29.68 -4.43 -7.20
C PRO A 40 28.19 -4.44 -7.60
N ALA A 41 27.93 -4.20 -8.89
CA ALA A 41 26.61 -4.12 -9.47
C ALA A 41 26.62 -4.61 -10.92
N ALA A 42 25.46 -4.99 -11.46
CA ALA A 42 25.31 -5.44 -12.85
C ALA A 42 25.53 -4.32 -13.90
N GLY A 43 25.82 -3.10 -13.45
CA GLY A 43 25.89 -1.89 -14.27
C GLY A 43 24.54 -1.19 -14.39
N GLY A 44 24.57 0.12 -14.62
CA GLY A 44 23.36 0.92 -14.71
C GLY A 44 23.64 2.35 -15.15
N PHE A 45 22.60 3.02 -15.64
CA PHE A 45 22.65 4.43 -16.00
C PHE A 45 21.42 5.14 -15.43
N ALA A 46 21.63 6.30 -14.84
CA ALA A 46 20.56 7.17 -14.37
C ALA A 46 20.84 8.62 -14.80
N ALA A 47 19.78 9.40 -14.96
CA ALA A 47 19.89 10.84 -15.14
C ALA A 47 18.83 11.54 -14.30
N ALA A 48 19.23 12.61 -13.62
CA ALA A 48 18.34 13.43 -12.82
C ALA A 48 18.12 14.76 -13.54
N LEU A 49 16.86 15.06 -13.84
CA LEU A 49 16.46 16.28 -14.54
C LEU A 49 15.39 17.00 -13.73
N ARG A 50 15.43 18.32 -13.72
CA ARG A 50 14.38 19.19 -13.17
C ARG A 50 13.50 19.67 -14.30
N CYS A 51 12.20 19.49 -14.14
CA CYS A 51 11.20 20.11 -14.99
C CYS A 51 10.86 21.50 -14.43
N PRO A 52 10.91 22.58 -15.22
CA PRO A 52 10.40 23.88 -14.82
C PRO A 52 8.88 23.84 -14.91
N SER A 53 8.27 24.32 -13.83
CA SER A 53 6.83 24.39 -13.58
C SER A 53 6.04 23.11 -13.95
N PRO A 54 5.68 22.33 -12.93
CA PRO A 54 4.68 21.29 -13.05
C PRO A 54 3.35 21.84 -13.64
N ALA A 55 2.96 23.06 -13.28
CA ALA A 55 1.63 23.61 -13.52
C ALA A 55 1.27 23.84 -15.00
N ASP A 56 2.24 24.22 -15.84
CA ASP A 56 1.94 24.69 -17.21
C ASP A 56 1.86 23.55 -18.23
N ARG A 57 2.47 22.39 -17.96
CA ARG A 57 2.58 21.31 -18.98
C ARG A 57 1.52 20.21 -18.90
N TRP A 58 0.85 20.03 -17.76
CA TRP A 58 -0.21 19.00 -17.65
C TRP A 58 -1.62 19.56 -17.78
N ALA A 59 -1.80 20.89 -17.74
CA ALA A 59 -3.05 21.54 -18.07
C ALA A 59 -3.47 21.28 -19.53
N ASP A 60 -2.50 21.31 -20.46
CA ASP A 60 -2.74 21.16 -21.91
C ASP A 60 -3.00 19.70 -22.36
N ARG A 61 -2.70 18.71 -21.50
CA ARG A 61 -3.06 17.30 -21.72
C ARG A 61 -4.17 16.85 -20.77
N ALA A 62 -5.12 17.73 -20.46
CA ALA A 62 -6.45 17.30 -20.07
C ALA A 62 -7.01 16.46 -21.22
N VAL A 63 -6.71 15.15 -21.20
CA VAL A 63 -7.37 14.12 -22.00
C VAL A 63 -8.84 14.47 -21.93
N ALA A 64 -9.42 14.79 -23.09
CA ALA A 64 -10.82 15.09 -23.24
C ALA A 64 -11.57 14.13 -22.33
N ARG A 65 -12.17 14.65 -21.26
CA ARG A 65 -12.88 13.84 -20.27
C ARG A 65 -14.01 13.17 -21.04
N SER A 66 -13.78 11.95 -21.53
CA SER A 66 -14.90 11.12 -21.97
C SER A 66 -15.84 11.04 -20.79
N PRO A 67 -17.14 11.37 -20.96
CA PRO A 67 -18.09 11.21 -19.88
C PRO A 67 -18.00 9.77 -19.43
N ILE A 68 -17.54 9.54 -18.19
CA ILE A 68 -17.68 8.24 -17.56
C ILE A 68 -19.18 8.00 -17.57
N GLU A 69 -19.64 6.99 -18.32
CA GLU A 69 -21.01 6.53 -18.27
C GLU A 69 -21.39 6.37 -16.80
N LYS A 70 -22.38 7.16 -16.36
CA LYS A 70 -22.87 7.11 -15.00
C LYS A 70 -23.19 5.66 -14.68
N ALA A 71 -22.52 5.11 -13.66
CA ALA A 71 -22.86 3.80 -13.14
C ALA A 71 -24.40 3.71 -12.98
N PRO A 72 -25.03 2.62 -13.41
CA PRO A 72 -26.48 2.51 -13.39
C PRO A 72 -26.97 2.76 -11.96
N ARG A 73 -27.93 3.67 -11.82
CA ARG A 73 -28.58 3.99 -10.54
C ARG A 73 -29.35 2.76 -10.06
N THR A 74 -28.69 1.82 -9.39
CA THR A 74 -29.36 0.68 -8.78
C THR A 74 -30.02 1.10 -7.48
N SER A 75 -31.35 1.13 -7.52
CA SER A 75 -32.35 1.03 -6.44
C SER A 75 -32.09 1.73 -5.10
N ARG A 76 -32.82 2.84 -4.94
CA ARG A 76 -33.48 3.34 -3.71
C ARG A 76 -33.22 2.52 -2.43
N MET A 77 -32.22 2.94 -1.64
CA MET A 77 -31.95 2.38 -0.33
C MET A 77 -33.13 2.69 0.61
N ARG A 78 -33.86 1.65 1.05
CA ARG A 78 -34.88 1.77 2.10
C ARG A 78 -34.19 2.26 3.38
N ARG A 79 -34.63 3.43 3.87
CA ARG A 79 -34.36 3.88 5.23
C ARG A 79 -35.10 2.91 6.17
N GLY A 80 -34.35 1.96 6.73
CA GLY A 80 -34.82 1.05 7.77
C GLY A 80 -33.97 1.25 9.00
N SER A 81 -34.48 2.04 9.95
CA SER A 81 -33.99 2.08 11.32
C SER A 81 -34.20 0.71 11.96
N ARG A 82 -33.14 0.15 12.53
CA ARG A 82 -33.20 -0.78 13.66
C ARG A 82 -31.82 -0.88 14.30
N SER A 83 -31.71 -0.25 15.45
CA SER A 83 -30.68 -0.48 16.45
C SER A 83 -30.66 -1.98 16.81
N ALA A 84 -29.47 -2.57 16.88
CA ALA A 84 -29.26 -3.84 17.57
C ALA A 84 -28.30 -3.60 18.75
N PRO A 85 -28.54 -4.19 19.94
CA PRO A 85 -27.75 -3.96 21.14
C PRO A 85 -26.42 -4.73 21.07
N GLY A 86 -25.39 -4.17 21.70
CA GLY A 86 -24.01 -4.60 21.55
C GLY A 86 -23.62 -5.90 22.25
N ILE A 87 -22.50 -6.48 21.79
CA ILE A 87 -21.54 -7.23 22.61
C ILE A 87 -20.12 -6.91 22.09
N GLY A 88 -19.33 -6.30 22.98
CA GLY A 88 -17.91 -6.55 23.26
C GLY A 88 -16.93 -6.83 22.13
N GLY A 89 -16.03 -5.87 21.90
CA GLY A 89 -14.60 -6.17 21.90
C GLY A 89 -14.02 -6.77 20.63
N LEU A 90 -14.22 -6.11 19.50
CA LEU A 90 -13.25 -6.07 18.41
C LEU A 90 -13.48 -4.73 17.73
N ALA A 91 -12.52 -3.81 17.83
CA ALA A 91 -12.54 -2.62 17.01
C ALA A 91 -12.64 -3.09 15.56
N ASN A 92 -13.77 -2.78 14.91
CA ASN A 92 -13.82 -2.63 13.47
C ASN A 92 -12.58 -1.84 13.04
N PRO A 93 -12.11 -1.96 11.77
CA PRO A 93 -11.26 -0.90 11.20
C PRO A 93 -11.83 0.44 11.66
N PRO A 94 -10.96 1.38 12.13
CA PRO A 94 -11.29 2.46 13.06
C PRO A 94 -12.70 2.96 12.82
N ALA A 95 -13.50 3.13 13.88
CA ALA A 95 -14.88 3.58 13.81
C ALA A 95 -14.97 4.98 13.16
N VAL A 96 -14.81 5.04 11.84
CA VAL A 96 -15.00 6.22 11.02
C VAL A 96 -16.24 5.95 10.18
N PRO A 97 -17.22 6.87 10.14
CA PRO A 97 -18.48 6.68 9.42
C PRO A 97 -18.26 6.40 7.92
N TRP A 98 -19.30 6.07 7.16
CA TRP A 98 -19.20 5.56 5.78
C TRP A 98 -19.22 6.68 4.71
N GLY A 99 -18.20 6.76 3.85
CA GLY A 99 -18.00 7.86 2.90
C GLY A 99 -16.58 7.88 2.29
N ALA A 100 -16.31 8.78 1.35
CA ALA A 100 -14.93 9.08 0.94
C ALA A 100 -14.35 10.11 1.91
N TRP A 101 -13.37 9.71 2.71
CA TRP A 101 -12.84 10.57 3.78
C TRP A 101 -11.41 10.98 3.49
N LYS A 102 -11.13 12.24 3.81
CA LYS A 102 -9.78 12.79 3.90
C LYS A 102 -9.39 12.67 5.36
N ASP A 103 -8.46 11.77 5.66
CA ASP A 103 -7.85 11.68 6.99
C ASP A 103 -6.36 11.96 6.83
N GLY A 104 -5.95 13.17 7.20
CA GLY A 104 -4.60 13.69 6.93
C GLY A 104 -4.18 13.47 5.47
N ASP A 105 -3.26 12.52 5.30
CA ASP A 105 -2.58 12.15 4.06
C ASP A 105 -3.29 11.07 3.23
N TRP A 106 -4.44 10.56 3.67
CA TRP A 106 -5.11 9.41 3.04
C TRP A 106 -6.51 9.72 2.50
N LEU A 107 -6.83 9.08 1.36
CA LEU A 107 -8.16 9.02 0.76
C LEU A 107 -8.71 7.61 0.92
N TRP A 108 -9.82 7.50 1.62
CA TRP A 108 -10.51 6.24 1.86
C TRP A 108 -11.72 6.11 0.93
N PHE A 109 -12.00 4.91 0.43
CA PHE A 109 -13.22 4.64 -0.34
C PHE A 109 -13.54 3.14 -0.38
N GLN A 110 -14.79 2.81 -0.70
CA GLN A 110 -15.26 1.42 -0.81
C GLN A 110 -15.54 1.05 -2.26
N ARG A 111 -15.13 -0.16 -2.67
CA ARG A 111 -15.47 -0.77 -3.97
C ARG A 111 -16.03 -2.17 -3.75
N GLY A 112 -17.34 -2.33 -3.93
CA GLY A 112 -18.05 -3.56 -3.58
C GLY A 112 -17.86 -3.90 -2.10
N ASP A 113 -17.37 -5.08 -1.80
CA ASP A 113 -17.07 -5.53 -0.43
C ASP A 113 -15.67 -5.15 0.07
N THR A 114 -14.93 -4.31 -0.65
CA THR A 114 -13.54 -3.99 -0.29
C THR A 114 -13.39 -2.53 0.10
N LEU A 115 -12.80 -2.29 1.28
CA LEU A 115 -12.34 -0.98 1.72
C LEU A 115 -10.94 -0.73 1.14
N MET A 116 -10.73 0.44 0.57
CA MET A 116 -9.50 0.83 -0.14
C MET A 116 -8.97 2.14 0.42
N VAL A 117 -7.65 2.35 0.30
CA VAL A 117 -6.96 3.59 0.64
C VAL A 117 -5.96 4.00 -0.44
N ALA A 118 -5.83 5.30 -0.68
CA ALA A 118 -4.83 5.88 -1.58
C ALA A 118 -4.23 7.15 -0.95
N PRO A 119 -3.00 7.56 -1.32
CA PRO A 119 -2.45 8.84 -0.88
C PRO A 119 -3.33 10.00 -1.33
N ARG A 120 -3.48 11.02 -0.48
CA ARG A 120 -4.32 12.18 -0.78
C ARG A 120 -3.89 12.95 -2.02
N ALA A 121 -2.60 12.96 -2.32
CA ALA A 121 -2.06 13.54 -3.54
C ALA A 121 -2.66 12.90 -4.82
N SER A 122 -3.18 11.68 -4.77
CA SER A 122 -3.82 11.03 -5.93
C SER A 122 -5.29 11.40 -6.10
N ALA A 123 -5.82 12.39 -5.38
CA ALA A 123 -7.24 12.79 -5.47
C ALA A 123 -7.66 13.15 -6.90
N GLU A 124 -6.78 13.86 -7.60
CA GLU A 124 -7.00 14.42 -8.95
C GLU A 124 -6.89 13.36 -10.05
N TRP A 125 -6.31 12.20 -9.73
CA TRP A 125 -6.13 11.09 -10.66
C TRP A 125 -7.19 10.03 -10.45
N GLU A 126 -8.46 10.42 -10.64
CA GLU A 126 -9.61 9.51 -10.49
C GLU A 126 -9.46 8.24 -11.34
N THR A 127 -8.88 8.38 -12.53
CA THR A 127 -8.56 7.28 -13.46
C THR A 127 -7.43 6.38 -12.98
N LEU A 128 -6.60 6.80 -12.03
CA LEU A 128 -5.54 5.97 -11.43
C LEU A 128 -5.96 5.33 -10.10
N ARG A 129 -7.18 5.57 -9.59
CA ARG A 129 -7.70 4.89 -8.37
C ARG A 129 -7.74 3.36 -8.47
N PHE A 130 -7.46 2.78 -9.64
CA PHE A 130 -7.15 1.35 -9.80
C PHE A 130 -5.93 0.89 -8.99
N SER A 131 -5.01 1.79 -8.61
CA SER A 131 -3.81 1.46 -7.83
C SER A 131 -3.97 1.64 -6.32
N ALA A 132 -5.18 1.90 -5.82
CA ALA A 132 -5.41 1.99 -4.39
C ALA A 132 -5.14 0.64 -3.69
N MET A 133 -4.69 0.71 -2.44
CA MET A 133 -4.42 -0.45 -1.62
C MET A 133 -5.70 -0.92 -0.92
N SER A 134 -6.00 -2.21 -0.98
CA SER A 134 -7.07 -2.78 -0.15
C SER A 134 -6.67 -2.75 1.32
N VAL A 135 -7.59 -2.35 2.20
CA VAL A 135 -7.39 -2.33 3.66
C VAL A 135 -8.18 -3.42 4.36
N ALA A 136 -9.40 -3.67 3.92
CA ALA A 136 -10.23 -4.73 4.49
C ALA A 136 -11.24 -5.22 3.45
N ARG A 137 -11.73 -6.44 3.66
CA ARG A 137 -12.83 -7.00 2.90
C ARG A 137 -13.96 -7.43 3.82
N LYS A 138 -15.18 -7.10 3.43
CA LYS A 138 -16.39 -7.53 4.12
C LYS A 138 -16.61 -9.03 3.88
N ARG A 139 -16.85 -9.77 4.96
CA ARG A 139 -17.23 -11.18 4.95
C ARG A 139 -18.41 -11.37 5.90
N GLY A 140 -19.62 -11.30 5.36
CA GLY A 140 -20.84 -11.32 6.15
C GLY A 140 -20.98 -10.02 6.98
N PRO A 141 -21.20 -10.11 8.30
CA PRO A 141 -21.27 -8.92 9.16
C PRO A 141 -19.88 -8.34 9.47
N ASP A 142 -18.81 -9.14 9.35
CA ASP A 142 -17.48 -8.78 9.82
C ASP A 142 -16.59 -8.23 8.70
N TRP A 143 -15.65 -7.38 9.09
CA TRP A 143 -14.53 -6.96 8.24
C TRP A 143 -13.29 -7.78 8.56
N GLN A 144 -12.65 -8.25 7.50
CA GLN A 144 -11.36 -8.93 7.60
C GLN A 144 -10.30 -8.01 7.01
N PRO A 145 -9.22 -7.71 7.74
CA PRO A 145 -8.13 -6.91 7.22
C PRO A 145 -7.51 -7.61 6.00
N SER A 146 -7.12 -6.82 5.02
CA SER A 146 -6.45 -7.31 3.82
C SER A 146 -4.98 -7.58 4.16
N TYR A 147 -4.33 -8.47 3.40
CA TYR A 147 -2.90 -8.68 3.54
C TYR A 147 -2.08 -7.41 3.26
N GLY A 148 -2.49 -6.61 2.25
CA GLY A 148 -1.76 -5.43 1.81
C GLY A 148 -1.59 -4.38 2.90
N CYS A 149 -2.63 -4.13 3.70
CA CYS A 149 -2.52 -3.15 4.79
C CYS A 149 -1.62 -3.62 5.93
N GLY A 150 -1.51 -4.93 6.19
CA GLY A 150 -0.61 -5.46 7.23
C GLY A 150 0.88 -5.20 6.94
N ARG A 151 1.18 -4.77 5.71
CA ARG A 151 2.51 -4.40 5.21
C ARG A 151 2.69 -2.88 5.02
N ALA A 152 1.63 -2.09 5.23
CA ALA A 152 1.57 -0.68 4.85
C ALA A 152 2.24 0.27 5.86
N ALA A 153 2.06 1.59 5.70
CA ALA A 153 2.60 2.58 6.65
C ALA A 153 2.16 2.30 8.09
N GLN A 154 3.05 2.58 9.05
CA GLN A 154 2.81 2.33 10.47
C GLN A 154 1.56 3.07 10.98
N SER A 155 1.34 4.30 10.52
CA SER A 155 0.18 5.14 10.87
C SER A 155 -1.18 4.50 10.59
N LEU A 156 -1.27 3.55 9.65
CA LEU A 156 -2.53 2.84 9.34
C LEU A 156 -2.79 1.68 10.30
N LEU A 157 -1.81 1.31 11.11
CA LEU A 157 -1.76 0.08 11.89
C LEU A 157 -1.61 0.30 13.40
N ASP A 158 -1.42 1.55 13.85
CA ASP A 158 -1.12 1.89 15.24
C ASP A 158 -2.17 1.43 16.25
N SER A 159 -3.41 1.20 15.82
CA SER A 159 -4.49 0.69 16.67
C SER A 159 -4.47 -0.83 16.87
N TYR A 160 -3.56 -1.57 16.21
CA TYR A 160 -3.54 -3.03 16.25
C TYR A 160 -2.37 -3.57 17.07
N PRO A 161 -2.60 -4.56 17.94
CA PRO A 161 -1.51 -5.17 18.69
C PRO A 161 -0.58 -5.93 17.75
N MET A 162 0.72 -5.77 18.00
CA MET A 162 1.78 -6.51 17.31
C MET A 162 2.19 -7.73 18.13
N LEU A 163 2.49 -8.83 17.44
CA LEU A 163 2.97 -10.07 18.04
C LEU A 163 4.25 -10.53 17.35
N GLU A 164 5.37 -10.50 18.07
CA GLU A 164 6.65 -11.07 17.60
C GLU A 164 6.53 -12.59 17.62
N LEU A 165 6.87 -13.22 16.50
CA LEU A 165 6.96 -14.66 16.37
C LEU A 165 8.39 -15.13 16.54
N ALA A 166 8.59 -16.29 17.17
CA ALA A 166 9.86 -17.00 17.07
C ALA A 166 10.12 -17.45 15.62
N THR A 167 11.37 -17.78 15.28
CA THR A 167 11.75 -18.13 13.90
C THR A 167 10.99 -19.34 13.36
N ASP A 168 10.83 -20.39 14.15
CA ASP A 168 10.04 -21.58 13.82
C ASP A 168 8.57 -21.24 13.58
N GLN A 169 7.99 -20.40 14.45
CA GLN A 169 6.62 -19.90 14.31
C GLN A 169 6.44 -19.03 13.06
N ALA A 170 7.43 -18.20 12.72
CA ALA A 170 7.43 -17.38 11.50
C ALA A 170 7.48 -18.25 10.23
N VAL A 171 8.28 -19.32 10.24
CA VAL A 171 8.31 -20.31 9.14
C VAL A 171 6.94 -21.00 9.01
N SER A 172 6.36 -21.47 10.12
CA SER A 172 5.00 -22.02 10.13
C SER A 172 3.96 -21.00 9.66
N TYR A 173 4.10 -19.72 10.03
CA TYR A 173 3.22 -18.66 9.56
C TYR A 173 3.26 -18.52 8.03
N VAL A 174 4.45 -18.45 7.43
CA VAL A 174 4.57 -18.27 5.98
C VAL A 174 4.11 -19.51 5.21
N ARG A 175 4.16 -20.70 5.81
CA ARG A 175 3.56 -21.94 5.28
C ARG A 175 2.02 -21.93 5.31
N GLY A 176 1.43 -21.05 6.12
CA GLY A 176 -0.03 -20.97 6.31
C GLY A 176 -0.54 -21.75 7.52
N ASP A 177 0.36 -22.26 8.37
CA ASP A 177 0.01 -23.02 9.57
C ASP A 177 -0.53 -22.10 10.66
N SER A 178 -1.35 -22.67 11.55
CA SER A 178 -1.83 -21.94 12.75
C SER A 178 -0.85 -22.13 13.91
N ILE A 179 -0.58 -21.04 14.62
CA ILE A 179 0.46 -20.99 15.66
C ILE A 179 -0.17 -21.11 17.05
N PRO A 180 0.35 -21.94 17.95
CA PRO A 180 -0.08 -21.96 19.34
C PRO A 180 0.19 -20.62 20.02
N VAL A 181 -0.80 -20.07 20.72
CA VAL A 181 -0.66 -18.85 21.52
C VAL A 181 -1.40 -19.02 22.85
N SER A 182 -1.13 -18.12 23.80
CA SER A 182 -1.87 -18.11 25.07
C SER A 182 -3.38 -18.13 24.84
N SER A 183 -4.11 -18.91 25.63
CA SER A 183 -5.58 -18.97 25.59
C SER A 183 -6.24 -17.63 25.92
N ARG A 184 -5.51 -16.70 26.54
CA ARG A 184 -5.95 -15.33 26.82
C ARG A 184 -5.84 -14.39 25.61
N ALA A 185 -5.07 -14.76 24.58
CA ALA A 185 -4.94 -13.95 23.38
C ALA A 185 -6.23 -14.04 22.54
N ALA A 186 -6.77 -12.89 22.16
CA ALA A 186 -8.01 -12.80 21.39
C ALA A 186 -7.96 -11.62 20.42
N GLY A 187 -8.59 -11.77 19.26
CA GLY A 187 -8.73 -10.70 18.28
C GLY A 187 -7.66 -10.70 17.18
N TRP A 188 -7.58 -9.59 16.45
CA TRP A 188 -6.65 -9.43 15.32
C TRP A 188 -5.28 -8.93 15.80
N TYR A 189 -4.23 -9.55 15.29
CA TYR A 189 -2.84 -9.19 15.52
C TYR A 189 -2.13 -8.98 14.20
N ILE A 190 -1.17 -8.05 14.20
CA ILE A 190 -0.13 -7.98 13.18
C ILE A 190 1.03 -8.82 13.69
N VAL A 191 1.32 -9.92 13.00
CA VAL A 191 2.48 -10.73 13.34
C VAL A 191 3.72 -10.16 12.67
N HIS A 192 4.83 -10.19 13.38
CA HIS A 192 6.13 -9.76 12.87
C HIS A 192 7.24 -10.71 13.33
N TRP A 193 8.35 -10.68 12.61
CA TRP A 193 9.55 -11.44 12.91
C TRP A 193 10.76 -10.56 12.61
N GLN A 194 11.68 -10.42 13.57
CA GLN A 194 12.86 -9.56 13.48
C GLN A 194 12.51 -8.12 13.05
N GLY A 195 11.46 -7.56 13.66
CA GLY A 195 10.98 -6.21 13.36
C GLY A 195 10.30 -6.06 11.98
N ARG A 196 10.13 -7.14 11.21
CA ARG A 196 9.47 -7.14 9.90
C ARG A 196 8.07 -7.73 10.01
N ARG A 197 7.06 -6.93 9.67
CA ARG A 197 5.65 -7.36 9.64
C ARG A 197 5.44 -8.44 8.59
N LEU A 198 4.92 -9.59 8.99
CA LEU A 198 4.63 -10.70 8.08
C LEU A 198 3.20 -10.61 7.55
N GLY A 199 2.24 -10.18 8.37
CA GLY A 199 0.84 -10.04 7.96
C GLY A 199 -0.11 -10.13 9.15
N TRP A 200 -1.35 -10.51 8.86
CA TRP A 200 -2.42 -10.61 9.86
C TRP A 200 -2.59 -12.03 10.40
N ALA A 201 -2.97 -12.10 11.67
CA ALA A 201 -3.44 -13.33 12.27
C ALA A 201 -4.55 -13.04 13.28
N LYS A 202 -5.46 -14.00 13.49
CA LYS A 202 -6.57 -13.86 14.45
C LYS A 202 -6.43 -14.86 15.57
N ALA A 203 -6.23 -14.39 16.80
CA ALA A 203 -6.16 -15.24 17.99
C ALA A 203 -7.57 -15.61 18.45
N ALA A 204 -7.81 -16.91 18.64
CA ALA A 204 -9.02 -17.46 19.23
C ALA A 204 -8.77 -18.88 19.75
N GLY A 205 -9.18 -19.17 20.99
CA GLY A 205 -9.12 -20.52 21.56
C GLY A 205 -7.71 -21.10 21.65
N GLY A 206 -6.72 -20.29 22.06
CA GLY A 206 -5.32 -20.72 22.17
C GLY A 206 -4.61 -20.96 20.84
N ARG A 207 -5.23 -20.57 19.71
CA ARG A 207 -4.63 -20.66 18.38
C ARG A 207 -4.66 -19.32 17.68
N LEU A 208 -3.56 -19.01 17.03
CA LEU A 208 -3.41 -17.88 16.15
C LEU A 208 -3.67 -18.35 14.73
N ARG A 209 -4.88 -18.07 14.24
CA ARG A 209 -5.32 -18.43 12.89
C ARG A 209 -4.61 -17.55 11.87
N ASN A 210 -4.07 -18.21 10.87
CA ASN A 210 -3.24 -17.60 9.85
C ASN A 210 -4.08 -16.95 8.74
N HIS A 211 -3.81 -15.67 8.45
CA HIS A 211 -4.43 -14.93 7.34
C HIS A 211 -3.43 -14.57 6.21
N PHE A 212 -2.31 -15.29 6.14
CA PHE A 212 -1.33 -15.18 5.05
C PHE A 212 -1.93 -15.69 3.73
N PRO A 213 -1.79 -14.93 2.62
CA PRO A 213 -2.40 -15.27 1.34
C PRO A 213 -1.96 -16.64 0.83
N LYS A 214 -2.93 -17.47 0.44
CA LYS A 214 -2.66 -18.84 -0.04
C LYS A 214 -1.61 -18.90 -1.15
N GLY A 215 -1.71 -18.01 -2.14
CA GLY A 215 -0.79 -17.97 -3.28
C GLY A 215 0.61 -17.42 -2.98
N LEU A 216 0.85 -16.88 -1.78
CA LEU A 216 2.17 -16.44 -1.35
C LEU A 216 2.84 -17.42 -0.39
N ARG A 217 2.12 -18.47 0.05
CA ARG A 217 2.64 -19.44 1.00
C ARG A 217 3.88 -20.10 0.42
N GLN A 218 4.92 -20.19 1.24
CA GLN A 218 6.15 -20.85 0.86
C GLN A 218 6.12 -22.25 1.44
N GLU A 219 6.30 -23.24 0.58
CA GLU A 219 6.79 -24.53 1.02
C GLU A 219 8.29 -24.36 1.31
N CYS A 220 8.78 -24.88 2.43
CA CYS A 220 10.24 -24.94 2.59
C CYS A 220 10.78 -25.83 1.48
N PRO A 221 11.82 -25.41 0.75
CA PRO A 221 12.64 -26.38 0.03
C PRO A 221 13.08 -27.45 1.04
N ARG A 222 12.90 -28.72 0.69
CA ARG A 222 13.46 -29.82 1.49
C ARG A 222 14.98 -29.75 1.50
#